data_AF-A0A0J6EMV7-F1
#
_entry.id   AF-A0A0J6EMV7-F1
#
_cell.length_a   1.000
_cell.length_b   1.000
_cell.length_c   1.000
_cell.angle_alpha   90.00
_cell.angle_beta   90.00
_cell.angle_gamma   90.00
#
_symmetry.space_group_name_H-M   'P 1'
#
loop_
_entity.id
_entity.type
_entity.pdbx_description
1 polymer ?
#
loop_
_entity_poly.entity_id
_entity_poly.type
_entity_poly.pdbx_seq_one_letter_code
_entity_poly.pdbx_strand_id
1 'polypeptide(L)'
;MNIWTSISSVIIILLLIALGYVLNEKGWFVEGFNKSISNLITKIALPCSIFVSVLKFFTKEKSSSLIWPMCGVIISYIIAFLLSKALRTRKGRIGTFRASFVNANAIFIGLPLNIALFGEKSLPYFLVYYIINTISLWSLGAFLIAKDSKDEAHSAQKITFKKLISKLLPPPLLGFLVSIVFLWFEIPVPEFANSALTYVGNLVTPLSLIFIGIVLNKSGLKSIRFDKDTIGVLLGRFVISPLVLFLLLLPIPLSSLLKQTLIVQSATATPTVTPMLAAEAGGDVDFATNTVATSTILFLFVVPVLMQLLQFV
;
A
#
# COMPACT_ATOMS: atom_id res chain seq x y z
N MET A 1 -4.21 15.59 -17.79
CA MET A 1 -3.34 14.48 -18.26
C MET A 1 -3.96 13.94 -19.53
N ASN A 2 -3.22 13.83 -20.64
CA ASN A 2 -3.81 13.33 -21.90
C ASN A 2 -4.17 11.85 -21.73
N ILE A 3 -5.29 11.41 -22.31
CA ILE A 3 -5.76 10.02 -22.15
C ILE A 3 -4.71 9.01 -22.63
N TRP A 4 -3.96 9.39 -23.67
CA TRP A 4 -2.81 8.65 -24.21
C TRP A 4 -1.67 8.47 -23.20
N THR A 5 -1.35 9.50 -22.41
CA THR A 5 -0.30 9.38 -21.38
C THR A 5 -0.73 8.44 -20.25
N SER A 6 -2.02 8.47 -19.87
CA SER A 6 -2.56 7.56 -18.85
C SER A 6 -2.52 6.10 -19.32
N ILE A 7 -2.95 5.84 -20.56
CA ILE A 7 -2.94 4.49 -21.14
C ILE A 7 -1.51 3.95 -21.25
N SER A 8 -0.57 4.76 -21.73
CA SER A 8 0.84 4.37 -21.84
C SER A 8 1.44 3.99 -20.48
N SER A 9 1.20 4.79 -19.42
CA SER A 9 1.67 4.46 -18.07
C SER A 9 1.10 3.13 -17.56
N VAL A 10 -0.18 2.86 -17.82
CA VAL A 10 -0.83 1.59 -17.45
C VAL A 10 -0.20 0.42 -18.19
N ILE A 11 0.03 0.55 -19.50
CA ILE A 11 0.66 -0.51 -20.31
C ILE A 11 2.07 -0.82 -19.79
N ILE A 12 2.88 0.19 -19.46
CA ILE A 12 4.22 0.00 -18.90
C ILE A 12 4.15 -0.80 -17.59
N ILE A 13 3.22 -0.45 -16.70
CA ILE A 13 3.01 -1.16 -15.44
C ILE A 13 2.64 -2.62 -15.70
N LEU A 14 1.68 -2.87 -16.60
CA LEU A 14 1.24 -4.22 -16.94
C LEU A 14 2.37 -5.05 -17.56
N LEU A 15 3.20 -4.47 -18.43
CA LEU A 15 4.34 -5.14 -19.05
C LEU A 15 5.38 -5.57 -18.01
N LEU A 16 5.71 -4.70 -17.05
CA LEU A 16 6.68 -5.04 -15.98
C LEU A 16 6.16 -6.11 -15.02
N ILE A 17 4.86 -6.08 -14.71
CA ILE A 17 4.21 -7.14 -13.93
C ILE A 17 4.21 -8.45 -14.71
N ALA A 18 3.83 -8.43 -15.99
CA ALA A 18 3.84 -9.61 -16.86
C ALA A 18 5.26 -10.19 -17.00
N LEU A 19 6.29 -9.35 -17.10
CA LEU A 19 7.68 -9.78 -17.12
C LEU A 19 8.03 -10.58 -15.86
N GLY A 20 7.73 -10.05 -14.67
CA GLY A 20 7.99 -10.76 -13.41
C GLY A 20 7.24 -12.08 -13.29
N TYR A 21 5.98 -12.12 -13.77
CA TYR A 21 5.17 -13.34 -13.81
C TYR A 21 5.81 -14.40 -14.72
N VAL A 22 6.12 -14.05 -15.96
CA VAL A 22 6.68 -14.97 -16.97
C VAL A 22 8.05 -15.49 -16.57
N LEU A 23 8.92 -14.63 -16.02
CA LEU A 23 10.24 -15.05 -15.56
C LEU A 23 10.14 -16.04 -14.40
N ASN A 24 9.22 -15.83 -13.45
CA ASN A 24 8.99 -16.78 -12.37
C ASN A 24 8.41 -18.11 -12.87
N GLU A 25 7.44 -18.06 -13.79
CA GLU A 25 6.85 -19.25 -14.42
C GLU A 25 7.90 -20.09 -15.17
N LYS A 26 8.84 -19.42 -15.85
CA LYS A 26 9.97 -20.07 -16.53
C LYS A 26 11.08 -20.55 -15.58
N GLY A 27 10.91 -20.40 -14.26
CA GLY A 27 11.89 -20.84 -13.28
C GLY A 27 13.21 -20.05 -13.27
N TRP A 28 13.23 -18.81 -13.79
CA TRP A 28 14.45 -17.99 -13.79
C TRP A 28 14.92 -17.62 -12.38
N PHE A 29 13.97 -17.50 -11.45
CA PHE A 29 14.25 -17.10 -10.09
C PHE A 29 14.36 -18.32 -9.18
N VAL A 30 15.50 -18.42 -8.48
CA VAL A 30 15.69 -19.39 -7.42
C VAL A 30 14.68 -19.19 -6.28
N GLU A 31 14.42 -20.25 -5.52
CA GLU A 31 13.60 -20.14 -4.32
C GLU A 31 14.14 -19.07 -3.36
N GLY A 32 13.24 -18.31 -2.75
CA GLY A 32 13.60 -17.20 -1.86
C GLY A 32 13.99 -15.89 -2.56
N PHE A 33 14.16 -15.84 -3.89
CA PHE A 33 14.45 -14.59 -4.61
C PHE A 33 13.43 -13.47 -4.31
N ASN A 34 12.15 -13.82 -4.17
CA ASN A 34 11.08 -12.88 -3.79
C ASN A 34 11.34 -12.21 -2.42
N LYS A 35 11.96 -12.91 -1.47
CA LYS A 35 12.36 -12.32 -0.17
C LYS A 35 13.55 -11.39 -0.34
N SER A 36 14.54 -11.78 -1.15
CA SER A 36 15.74 -10.99 -1.42
C SER A 36 15.39 -9.68 -2.13
N ILE A 37 14.59 -9.72 -3.21
CA ILE A 37 14.15 -8.52 -3.93
C ILE A 37 13.30 -7.61 -3.04
N SER A 38 12.41 -8.17 -2.22
CA SER A 38 11.62 -7.42 -1.23
C SER A 38 12.52 -6.70 -0.22
N ASN A 39 13.56 -7.37 0.30
CA ASN A 39 14.51 -6.77 1.23
C ASN A 39 15.30 -5.64 0.56
N LEU A 40 15.79 -5.84 -0.67
CA LEU A 40 16.52 -4.83 -1.42
C LEU A 40 15.66 -3.57 -1.63
N ILE A 41 14.41 -3.76 -2.07
CA ILE A 41 13.46 -2.66 -2.28
C ILE A 41 13.22 -1.92 -0.97
N THR A 42 12.75 -2.63 0.07
CA THR A 42 12.21 -1.98 1.27
C THR A 42 13.28 -1.45 2.22
N LYS A 43 14.44 -2.09 2.31
CA LYS A 43 15.49 -1.73 3.26
C LYS A 43 16.55 -0.79 2.69
N ILE A 44 16.72 -0.76 1.37
CA ILE A 44 17.80 0.01 0.71
C ILE A 44 17.23 0.98 -0.31
N ALA A 45 16.62 0.48 -1.40
CA ALA A 45 16.20 1.32 -2.52
C ALA A 45 15.16 2.37 -2.11
N LEU A 46 14.18 1.96 -1.32
CA LEU A 46 13.08 2.82 -0.91
C LEU A 46 13.52 3.96 0.03
N PRO A 47 14.29 3.72 1.10
CA PRO A 47 14.89 4.79 1.88
C PRO A 47 15.67 5.80 1.04
N CYS A 48 16.48 5.34 0.06
CA CYS A 48 17.22 6.22 -0.85
C CYS A 48 16.28 7.07 -1.73
N SER A 49 15.27 6.45 -2.35
CA SER A 49 14.29 7.14 -3.20
C SER A 49 13.53 8.23 -2.44
N ILE A 50 13.08 7.91 -1.21
CA ILE A 50 12.39 8.87 -0.34
C ILE A 50 13.33 10.00 0.05
N PHE A 51 14.55 9.69 0.46
CA PHE A 51 15.52 10.69 0.89
C PHE A 51 15.78 11.72 -0.22
N VAL A 52 16.13 11.27 -1.43
CA VAL A 52 16.39 12.14 -2.59
C VAL A 52 15.14 12.96 -2.94
N SER A 53 13.97 12.33 -2.95
CA SER A 53 12.72 13.01 -3.33
C SER A 53 12.29 14.06 -2.33
N VAL A 54 12.50 13.82 -1.04
CA VAL A 54 12.15 14.79 0.01
C VAL A 54 13.08 15.99 -0.07
N LEU A 55 14.40 15.78 -0.21
CA LEU A 55 15.33 16.89 -0.40
C LEU A 55 15.00 17.74 -1.62
N LYS A 56 14.50 17.12 -2.70
CA LYS A 56 14.19 17.79 -3.96
C LYS A 56 12.81 18.46 -4.01
N PHE A 57 11.80 17.88 -3.38
CA PHE A 57 10.39 18.26 -3.60
C PHE A 57 9.60 18.64 -2.33
N PHE A 58 10.18 18.45 -1.14
CA PHE A 58 9.50 18.75 0.11
C PHE A 58 9.53 20.25 0.40
N THR A 59 8.35 20.80 0.71
CA THR A 59 8.19 22.20 1.15
C THR A 59 7.48 22.22 2.51
N LYS A 60 7.89 23.13 3.40
CA LYS A 60 7.39 23.25 4.79
C LYS A 60 5.87 23.44 4.91
N GLU A 61 5.20 23.94 3.88
CA GLU A 61 3.77 24.30 3.88
C GLU A 61 2.77 23.12 3.88
N LYS A 62 3.22 21.86 3.96
CA LYS A 62 2.36 20.68 3.70
C LYS A 62 1.90 19.90 4.93
N SER A 63 2.15 20.38 6.16
CA SER A 63 1.84 19.66 7.41
C SER A 63 0.33 19.50 7.68
N SER A 64 -0.51 20.43 7.22
CA SER A 64 -1.97 20.37 7.36
C SER A 64 -2.64 19.25 6.55
N SER A 65 -1.90 18.60 5.65
CA SER A 65 -2.43 17.53 4.78
C SER A 65 -2.64 16.17 5.47
N LEU A 66 -2.05 15.95 6.65
CA LEU A 66 -2.12 14.69 7.40
C LEU A 66 -3.53 14.35 7.93
N ILE A 67 -4.36 15.37 8.17
CA ILE A 67 -5.69 15.18 8.76
C ILE A 67 -6.64 14.43 7.82
N TRP A 68 -6.53 14.67 6.51
CA TRP A 68 -7.45 14.11 5.51
C TRP A 68 -7.35 12.59 5.34
N PRO A 69 -6.16 11.99 5.14
CA PRO A 69 -6.05 10.53 5.14
C PRO A 69 -6.46 9.91 6.47
N MET A 70 -6.26 10.61 7.60
CA MET A 70 -6.71 10.13 8.91
C MET A 70 -8.24 10.10 9.01
N CYS A 71 -8.94 11.16 8.59
CA CYS A 71 -10.40 11.18 8.51
C CYS A 71 -10.92 10.08 7.56
N GLY A 72 -10.28 9.90 6.39
CA GLY A 72 -10.64 8.85 5.45
C GLY A 72 -10.52 7.44 6.02
N VAL A 73 -9.45 7.17 6.78
CA VAL A 73 -9.26 5.90 7.51
C VAL A 73 -10.35 5.70 8.55
N ILE A 74 -10.65 6.71 9.38
CA ILE A 74 -11.67 6.63 10.44
C ILE A 74 -13.04 6.32 9.83
N ILE A 75 -13.46 7.10 8.82
CA ILE A 75 -14.74 6.90 8.14
C ILE A 75 -14.80 5.52 7.47
N SER A 76 -13.72 5.09 6.82
CA SER A 76 -13.65 3.77 6.19
C SER A 76 -13.77 2.64 7.22
N TYR A 77 -13.20 2.77 8.42
CA TYR A 77 -13.39 1.77 9.49
C TYR A 77 -14.81 1.75 10.04
N ILE A 78 -15.48 2.89 10.16
CA ILE A 78 -16.89 2.96 10.57
C ILE A 78 -17.73 2.19 9.54
N ILE A 79 -17.52 2.45 8.24
CA ILE A 79 -18.25 1.74 7.18
C ILE A 79 -17.90 0.25 7.17
N ALA A 80 -16.61 -0.11 7.30
CA ALA A 80 -16.18 -1.50 7.37
C ALA A 80 -16.81 -2.24 8.56
N PHE A 81 -16.95 -1.57 9.71
CA PHE A 81 -17.63 -2.12 10.88
C PHE A 81 -19.11 -2.39 10.58
N LEU A 82 -19.83 -1.39 10.07
CA LEU A 82 -21.25 -1.51 9.71
C LEU A 82 -21.48 -2.59 8.66
N LEU A 83 -20.68 -2.59 7.59
CA LEU A 83 -20.80 -3.56 6.50
C LEU A 83 -20.46 -4.98 6.97
N SER A 84 -19.43 -5.16 7.80
CA SER A 84 -19.09 -6.48 8.34
C SER A 84 -20.25 -7.09 9.16
N LYS A 85 -21.00 -6.24 9.89
CA LYS A 85 -22.19 -6.64 10.66
C LYS A 85 -23.39 -6.91 9.75
N ALA A 86 -23.66 -6.04 8.78
CA ALA A 86 -24.75 -6.20 7.81
C ALA A 86 -24.57 -7.48 6.98
N LEU A 87 -23.35 -7.75 6.53
CA LEU A 87 -23.02 -8.97 5.81
C LEU A 87 -22.98 -10.19 6.72
N ARG A 88 -23.05 -10.08 8.06
CA ARG A 88 -22.86 -11.21 8.99
C ARG A 88 -21.58 -11.97 8.67
N THR A 89 -20.47 -11.23 8.61
CA THR A 89 -19.13 -11.78 8.32
C THR A 89 -18.79 -12.85 9.35
N ARG A 90 -18.21 -13.97 8.90
CA ARG A 90 -17.92 -15.12 9.77
C ARG A 90 -16.88 -14.78 10.85
N LYS A 91 -17.01 -15.38 12.04
CA LYS A 91 -15.99 -15.31 13.10
C LYS A 91 -14.63 -15.80 12.56
N GLY A 92 -13.55 -15.14 12.95
CA GLY A 92 -12.20 -15.38 12.41
C GLY A 92 -11.92 -14.69 11.08
N ARG A 93 -12.92 -14.01 10.48
CA ARG A 93 -12.75 -13.17 9.27
C ARG A 93 -13.03 -11.70 9.49
N ILE A 94 -13.78 -11.32 10.52
CA ILE A 94 -14.21 -9.95 10.81
C ILE A 94 -13.01 -8.99 10.95
N GLY A 95 -11.98 -9.39 11.68
CA GLY A 95 -10.77 -8.61 11.88
C GLY A 95 -10.03 -8.38 10.56
N THR A 96 -9.78 -9.47 9.84
CA THR A 96 -9.15 -9.46 8.51
C THR A 96 -9.98 -8.66 7.49
N PHE A 97 -11.31 -8.78 7.52
CA PHE A 97 -12.23 -8.06 6.65
C PHE A 97 -12.06 -6.56 6.85
N ARG A 98 -12.16 -6.09 8.10
CA ARG A 98 -12.06 -4.65 8.42
C ARG A 98 -10.67 -4.10 8.11
N ALA A 99 -9.63 -4.84 8.47
CA ALA A 99 -8.26 -4.43 8.19
C ALA A 99 -7.97 -4.38 6.68
N SER A 100 -8.41 -5.36 5.90
CA SER A 100 -8.16 -5.44 4.46
C SER A 100 -9.03 -4.47 3.66
N PHE A 101 -10.21 -4.12 4.16
CA PHE A 101 -11.07 -3.07 3.60
C PHE A 101 -10.35 -1.71 3.66
N VAL A 102 -9.82 -1.34 4.83
CA VAL A 102 -9.33 0.03 5.06
C VAL A 102 -7.86 0.22 4.71
N ASN A 103 -7.02 -0.78 4.94
CA ASN A 103 -5.57 -0.62 4.79
C ASN A 103 -5.09 -1.04 3.41
N ALA A 104 -4.08 -0.32 2.93
CA ALA A 104 -3.42 -0.48 1.65
C ALA A 104 -2.16 -1.35 1.73
N ASN A 105 -1.86 -2.09 0.67
CA ASN A 105 -0.49 -2.44 0.31
C ASN A 105 0.23 -1.22 -0.32
N ALA A 106 0.48 -0.22 0.51
CA ALA A 106 1.04 1.05 0.05
C ALA A 106 2.47 0.90 -0.50
N ILE A 107 3.30 0.00 0.03
CA ILE A 107 4.71 -0.07 -0.37
C ILE A 107 4.90 -0.84 -1.68
N PHE A 108 4.39 -2.07 -1.75
CA PHE A 108 4.72 -2.93 -2.89
C PHE A 108 3.86 -2.66 -4.10
N ILE A 109 2.67 -2.10 -3.90
CA ILE A 109 1.71 -1.84 -4.98
C ILE A 109 1.49 -0.33 -5.12
N GLY A 110 1.16 0.34 -4.03
CA GLY A 110 0.82 1.76 -4.05
C GLY A 110 1.94 2.69 -4.52
N LEU A 111 3.15 2.51 -4.00
CA LEU A 111 4.30 3.35 -4.29
C LEU A 111 4.78 3.27 -5.75
N PRO A 112 5.11 2.08 -6.31
CA PRO A 112 5.58 2.02 -7.69
C PRO A 112 4.52 2.56 -8.66
N LEU A 113 3.23 2.34 -8.35
CA LEU A 113 2.15 2.96 -9.10
C LEU A 113 2.20 4.49 -8.97
N ASN A 114 2.36 5.03 -7.76
CA ASN A 114 2.43 6.47 -7.53
C ASN A 114 3.55 7.12 -8.35
N ILE A 115 4.72 6.50 -8.38
CA ILE A 115 5.88 6.97 -9.13
C ILE A 115 5.61 6.88 -10.63
N ALA A 116 5.06 5.75 -11.11
CA ALA A 116 4.77 5.56 -12.52
C ALA A 116 3.71 6.53 -13.05
N LEU A 117 2.75 6.94 -12.21
CA LEU A 117 1.67 7.85 -12.60
C LEU A 117 2.04 9.32 -12.44
N PHE A 118 2.72 9.68 -11.35
CA PHE A 118 2.89 11.06 -10.93
C PHE A 118 4.35 11.51 -10.83
N GLY A 119 5.30 10.60 -11.01
CA GLY A 119 6.73 10.83 -10.86
C GLY A 119 7.18 10.98 -9.40
N GLU A 120 8.48 11.18 -9.20
CA GLU A 120 9.09 11.29 -7.86
C GLU A 120 8.59 12.48 -7.04
N LYS A 121 8.10 13.54 -7.69
CA LYS A 121 7.47 14.69 -7.04
C LYS A 121 6.26 14.35 -6.16
N SER A 122 5.70 13.15 -6.35
CA SER A 122 4.56 12.65 -5.58
C SER A 122 4.95 11.96 -4.26
N LEU A 123 6.24 11.62 -4.07
CA LEU A 123 6.72 10.86 -2.90
C LEU A 123 6.44 11.54 -1.55
N PRO A 124 6.62 12.87 -1.41
CA PRO A 124 6.25 13.57 -0.18
C PRO A 124 4.78 13.33 0.21
N TYR A 125 3.87 13.38 -0.76
CA TYR A 125 2.44 13.18 -0.53
C TYR A 125 2.09 11.71 -0.29
N PHE A 126 2.76 10.80 -1.00
CA PHE A 126 2.66 9.37 -0.74
C PHE A 126 3.04 9.07 0.71
N LEU A 127 4.08 9.74 1.23
CA LEU A 127 4.55 9.49 2.57
C LEU A 127 3.53 9.86 3.65
N VAL A 128 2.79 10.94 3.44
CA VAL A 128 1.68 11.36 4.30
C VAL A 128 0.65 10.24 4.38
N TYR A 129 0.22 9.70 3.24
CA TYR A 129 -0.69 8.55 3.22
C TYR A 129 -0.08 7.31 3.87
N TYR A 130 1.18 7.01 3.53
CA TYR A 130 1.89 5.83 4.00
C TYR A 130 2.03 5.77 5.52
N ILE A 131 2.36 6.90 6.17
CA ILE A 131 2.46 6.99 7.63
C ILE A 131 1.11 6.70 8.27
N ILE A 132 0.05 7.37 7.82
CA ILE A 132 -1.31 7.17 8.36
C ILE A 132 -1.79 5.74 8.13
N ASN A 133 -1.57 5.18 6.94
CA ASN A 133 -1.90 3.80 6.62
C ASN A 133 -1.11 2.79 7.46
N THR A 134 0.17 3.05 7.71
CA THR A 134 1.03 2.19 8.54
C THR A 134 0.59 2.21 9.99
N ILE A 135 0.31 3.39 10.54
CA ILE A 135 -0.26 3.55 11.88
C ILE A 135 -1.59 2.81 11.95
N SER A 136 -2.49 3.04 10.99
CA SER A 136 -3.80 2.37 10.92
C SER A 136 -3.69 0.85 10.90
N LEU A 137 -2.82 0.29 10.07
CA LEU A 137 -2.63 -1.14 9.92
C LEU A 137 -2.08 -1.77 11.19
N TRP A 138 -1.03 -1.19 11.79
CA TRP A 138 -0.36 -1.79 12.94
C TRP A 138 -1.09 -1.52 14.25
N SER A 139 -1.77 -0.38 14.40
CA SER A 139 -2.56 -0.06 15.59
C SER A 139 -3.93 -0.74 15.57
N LEU A 140 -4.81 -0.36 14.65
CA LEU A 140 -6.19 -0.83 14.60
C LEU A 140 -6.31 -2.14 13.80
N GLY A 141 -5.71 -2.23 12.61
CA GLY A 141 -5.86 -3.39 11.74
C GLY A 141 -5.36 -4.69 12.40
N ALA A 142 -4.11 -4.69 12.88
CA ALA A 142 -3.50 -5.83 13.55
C ALA A 142 -4.19 -6.16 14.87
N PHE A 143 -4.63 -5.16 15.64
CA PHE A 143 -5.43 -5.37 16.85
C PHE A 143 -6.78 -6.04 16.55
N LEU A 144 -7.49 -5.59 15.51
CA LEU A 144 -8.78 -6.17 15.10
C LEU A 144 -8.61 -7.60 14.60
N ILE A 145 -7.54 -7.91 13.87
CA ILE A 145 -7.21 -9.28 13.45
C ILE A 145 -6.88 -10.14 14.67
N ALA A 146 -6.01 -9.66 15.56
CA ALA A 146 -5.60 -10.39 16.76
C ALA A 146 -6.76 -10.73 17.70
N LYS A 147 -7.78 -9.87 17.77
CA LYS A 147 -8.98 -10.08 18.59
C LYS A 147 -9.99 -11.06 17.96
N ASP A 148 -9.86 -11.36 16.67
CA ASP A 148 -10.81 -12.18 15.91
C ASP A 148 -10.23 -13.55 15.58
N SER A 149 -10.17 -14.41 16.58
CA SER A 149 -9.75 -15.82 16.44
C SER A 149 -10.95 -16.73 16.12
N LYS A 150 -10.70 -17.83 15.40
CA LYS A 150 -11.68 -18.92 15.25
C LYS A 150 -11.88 -19.67 16.56
N ASP A 151 -10.77 -19.90 17.28
CA ASP A 151 -10.73 -20.64 18.54
C ASP A 151 -10.51 -19.71 19.74
N GLU A 152 -11.32 -19.84 20.78
CA GLU A 152 -11.26 -19.00 21.99
C GLU A 152 -9.95 -19.19 22.76
N ALA A 153 -9.30 -20.35 22.63
CA ALA A 153 -8.02 -20.67 23.24
C ALA A 153 -6.83 -19.84 22.68
N HIS A 154 -6.96 -19.30 21.46
CA HIS A 154 -5.92 -18.52 20.79
C HIS A 154 -6.11 -16.99 20.88
N SER A 155 -7.19 -16.52 21.54
CA SER A 155 -7.62 -15.12 21.56
C SER A 155 -6.65 -14.12 22.23
N ALA A 156 -5.46 -14.54 22.67
CA ALA A 156 -4.62 -13.76 23.57
C ALA A 156 -3.12 -13.70 23.19
N GLN A 157 -2.75 -13.80 21.91
CA GLN A 157 -1.38 -13.40 21.54
C GLN A 157 -1.28 -11.87 21.55
N LYS A 158 -0.90 -11.31 22.71
CA LYS A 158 -0.66 -9.87 22.87
C LYS A 158 0.40 -9.42 21.88
N ILE A 159 0.01 -8.57 20.92
CA ILE A 159 0.97 -7.76 20.15
C ILE A 159 1.75 -6.93 21.18
N THR A 160 3.00 -7.32 21.44
CA THR A 160 3.83 -6.60 22.41
C THR A 160 4.09 -5.19 21.90
N PHE A 161 4.01 -4.19 22.77
CA PHE A 161 4.29 -2.79 22.44
C PHE A 161 5.63 -2.59 21.71
N LYS A 162 6.66 -3.38 22.07
CA LYS A 162 7.96 -3.43 21.39
C LYS A 162 7.88 -3.89 19.93
N LYS A 163 7.05 -4.89 19.62
CA LYS A 163 6.78 -5.35 18.24
C LYS A 163 5.96 -4.33 17.45
N LEU A 164 5.12 -3.54 18.12
CA LEU A 164 4.36 -2.47 17.50
C LEU A 164 5.29 -1.32 17.08
N ILE A 165 6.13 -0.84 18.01
CA ILE A 165 7.07 0.26 17.75
C ILE A 165 8.06 -0.09 16.63
N SER A 166 8.62 -1.31 16.63
CA SER A 166 9.57 -1.72 15.59
C SER A 166 8.96 -1.75 14.18
N LYS A 167 7.63 -1.85 14.08
CA LYS A 167 6.90 -1.80 12.81
C LYS A 167 6.38 -0.40 12.46
N LEU A 168 6.34 0.51 13.43
CA LEU A 168 5.99 1.93 13.25
C LEU A 168 7.18 2.80 12.82
N LEU A 169 8.42 2.30 12.92
CA LEU A 169 9.64 2.91 12.35
C LEU A 169 10.22 2.08 11.19
N PRO A 170 9.47 1.90 10.09
CA PRO A 170 9.96 1.12 8.96
C PRO A 170 11.09 1.89 8.23
N PRO A 171 12.02 1.20 7.54
CA PRO A 171 13.13 1.87 6.84
C PRO A 171 12.74 3.04 5.92
N PRO A 172 11.61 3.01 5.18
CA PRO A 172 11.13 4.16 4.40
C PRO A 172 10.92 5.43 5.24
N LEU A 173 10.41 5.26 6.47
CA LEU A 173 10.24 6.38 7.41
C LEU A 173 11.60 6.89 7.92
N LEU A 174 12.59 6.01 8.11
CA LEU A 174 13.95 6.43 8.45
C LEU A 174 14.56 7.30 7.33
N GLY A 175 14.40 6.90 6.06
CA GLY A 175 14.84 7.71 4.91
C GLY A 175 14.23 9.11 4.92
N PHE A 176 12.94 9.22 5.24
CA PHE A 176 12.27 10.50 5.42
C PHE A 176 12.80 11.29 6.62
N LEU A 177 12.89 10.69 7.80
CA LEU A 177 13.37 11.38 9.00
C LEU A 177 14.79 11.93 8.78
N VAL A 178 15.67 11.15 8.16
CA VAL A 178 17.03 11.60 7.81
C VAL A 178 16.97 12.75 6.80
N SER A 179 16.11 12.70 5.79
CA SER A 179 15.96 13.82 4.85
C SER A 179 15.44 15.11 5.51
N ILE A 180 14.56 15.01 6.51
CA ILE A 180 14.11 16.18 7.28
C ILE A 180 15.26 16.78 8.08
N VAL A 181 16.14 15.97 8.69
CA VAL A 181 17.35 16.46 9.37
C VAL A 181 18.24 17.23 8.38
N PHE A 182 18.52 16.66 7.21
CA PHE A 182 19.33 17.33 6.18
C PHE A 182 18.71 18.64 5.70
N LEU A 183 17.39 18.66 5.49
CA LEU A 183 16.67 19.84 5.04
C LEU A 183 16.59 20.93 6.13
N TRP A 184 16.47 20.54 7.40
CA TRP A 184 16.41 21.49 8.52
C TRP A 184 17.75 22.16 8.79
N PHE A 185 18.84 21.39 8.74
CA PHE A 185 20.20 21.89 8.98
C PHE A 185 20.91 22.35 7.71
N GLU A 186 20.19 22.39 6.57
CA GLU A 186 20.72 22.76 5.25
C GLU A 186 22.02 22.01 4.89
N ILE A 187 22.10 20.73 5.28
CA ILE A 187 23.29 19.90 5.09
C ILE A 187 23.42 19.60 3.59
N PRO A 188 24.51 20.05 2.92
CA PRO A 188 24.69 19.76 1.51
C PRO A 188 25.00 18.28 1.30
N VAL A 189 24.34 17.66 0.33
CA VAL A 189 24.67 16.30 -0.13
C VAL A 189 25.60 16.42 -1.34
N PRO A 190 26.83 15.87 -1.28
CA PRO A 190 27.73 15.88 -2.44
C PRO A 190 27.08 15.25 -3.68
N GLU A 191 27.39 15.78 -4.86
CA GLU A 191 26.74 15.37 -6.12
C GLU A 191 26.90 13.87 -6.42
N PHE A 192 28.08 13.30 -6.15
CA PHE A 192 28.32 11.86 -6.34
C PHE A 192 27.41 11.01 -5.44
N ALA A 193 27.19 11.44 -4.18
CA ALA A 193 26.35 10.72 -3.23
C ALA A 193 24.88 10.85 -3.61
N ASN A 194 24.44 12.04 -4.01
CA ASN A 194 23.08 12.26 -4.52
C ASN A 194 22.81 11.40 -5.77
N SER A 195 23.77 11.32 -6.69
CA SER A 195 23.67 10.48 -7.89
C SER A 195 23.59 8.99 -7.54
N ALA A 196 24.44 8.49 -6.65
CA ALA A 196 24.40 7.10 -6.19
C ALA A 196 23.06 6.75 -5.52
N LEU A 197 22.57 7.61 -4.62
CA LEU A 197 21.27 7.46 -3.98
C LEU A 197 20.12 7.47 -4.99
N THR A 198 20.22 8.30 -6.03
CA THR A 198 19.23 8.37 -7.12
C THR A 198 19.22 7.08 -7.94
N TYR A 199 20.38 6.54 -8.33
CA TYR A 199 20.47 5.26 -9.04
C TYR A 199 19.84 4.11 -8.24
N VAL A 200 20.16 4.04 -6.95
CA VAL A 200 19.60 3.03 -6.04
C VAL A 200 18.10 3.25 -5.84
N GLY A 201 17.65 4.50 -5.70
CA GLY A 201 16.24 4.86 -5.57
C GLY A 201 15.40 4.51 -6.80
N ASN A 202 15.94 4.67 -8.00
CA ASN A 202 15.28 4.34 -9.26
C ASN A 202 14.99 2.84 -9.43
N LEU A 203 15.61 1.97 -8.62
CA LEU A 203 15.30 0.54 -8.62
C LEU A 203 13.90 0.23 -8.05
N VAL A 204 13.33 1.12 -7.23
CA VAL A 204 12.06 0.88 -6.51
C VAL A 204 10.94 0.51 -7.47
N THR A 205 10.68 1.33 -8.50
CA THR A 205 9.56 1.13 -9.42
C THR A 205 9.67 -0.17 -10.22
N PRO A 206 10.73 -0.39 -11.03
CA PRO A 206 10.81 -1.60 -11.86
C PRO A 206 10.86 -2.88 -11.02
N LEU A 207 11.64 -2.92 -9.93
CA LEU A 207 11.74 -4.13 -9.11
C LEU A 207 10.45 -4.43 -8.35
N SER A 208 9.71 -3.42 -7.90
CA SER A 208 8.41 -3.65 -7.23
C SER A 208 7.37 -4.21 -8.20
N LEU A 209 7.30 -3.71 -9.43
CA LEU A 209 6.36 -4.21 -10.44
C LEU A 209 6.71 -5.65 -10.85
N ILE A 210 7.98 -5.97 -11.03
CA ILE A 210 8.44 -7.35 -11.24
C ILE A 210 8.09 -8.23 -10.03
N PHE A 211 8.31 -7.74 -8.80
CA PHE A 211 7.96 -8.46 -7.58
C PHE A 211 6.46 -8.76 -7.49
N ILE A 212 5.58 -7.82 -7.87
CA ILE A 212 4.13 -8.09 -7.95
C ILE A 212 3.87 -9.24 -8.92
N GLY A 213 4.50 -9.25 -10.10
CA GLY A 213 4.39 -10.35 -11.07
C GLY A 213 4.77 -11.72 -10.49
N ILE A 214 5.88 -11.77 -9.75
CA ILE A 214 6.34 -12.98 -9.05
C ILE A 214 5.31 -13.43 -8.00
N VAL A 215 4.79 -12.49 -7.20
CA VAL A 215 3.78 -12.78 -6.18
C VAL A 215 2.50 -13.31 -6.82
N LEU A 216 2.04 -12.69 -7.91
CA LEU A 216 0.86 -13.14 -8.65
C LEU A 216 0.99 -14.56 -9.18
N ASN A 217 2.17 -14.91 -9.70
CA ASN A 217 2.47 -16.26 -10.16
C ASN A 217 2.38 -17.26 -8.98
N LYS A 218 3.03 -16.94 -7.85
CA LYS A 218 3.08 -17.82 -6.67
C LYS A 218 1.77 -17.94 -5.89
N SER A 219 0.99 -16.86 -5.80
CA SER A 219 -0.28 -16.83 -5.06
C SER A 219 -1.32 -17.78 -5.64
N GLY A 220 -1.12 -18.24 -6.88
CA GLY A 220 -1.93 -19.24 -7.54
C GLY A 220 -3.35 -18.75 -7.80
N LEU A 221 -3.76 -18.67 -9.06
CA LEU A 221 -5.15 -18.37 -9.45
C LEU A 221 -6.17 -19.31 -8.77
N LYS A 222 -5.72 -20.48 -8.29
CA LYS A 222 -6.53 -21.48 -7.57
C LYS A 222 -7.02 -21.01 -6.19
N SER A 223 -6.38 -20.02 -5.56
CA SER A 223 -6.82 -19.50 -4.25
C SER A 223 -7.96 -18.48 -4.36
N ILE A 224 -8.28 -18.02 -5.58
CA ILE A 224 -9.29 -17.00 -5.87
C ILE A 224 -10.69 -17.55 -5.64
N ARG A 225 -11.42 -16.91 -4.73
CA ARG A 225 -12.81 -17.21 -4.42
C ARG A 225 -13.58 -15.91 -4.20
N PHE A 226 -14.75 -15.80 -4.81
CA PHE A 226 -15.63 -14.64 -4.65
C PHE A 226 -16.79 -14.98 -3.72
N ASP A 227 -16.47 -15.20 -2.44
CA ASP A 227 -17.52 -15.27 -1.43
C ASP A 227 -17.97 -13.87 -0.99
N LYS A 228 -19.12 -13.80 -0.33
CA LYS A 228 -19.72 -12.55 0.17
C LYS A 228 -18.73 -11.69 0.97
N ASP A 229 -17.93 -12.31 1.83
CA ASP A 229 -16.97 -11.60 2.68
C ASP A 229 -15.84 -11.00 1.81
N THR A 230 -15.36 -11.75 0.82
CA THR A 230 -14.33 -11.30 -0.12
C THR A 230 -14.84 -10.15 -0.99
N ILE A 231 -16.05 -10.28 -1.54
CA ILE A 231 -16.70 -9.22 -2.31
C ILE A 231 -16.85 -7.96 -1.46
N GLY A 232 -17.25 -8.10 -0.19
CA GLY A 232 -17.35 -6.96 0.73
C GLY A 232 -16.02 -6.24 0.97
N VAL A 233 -14.91 -6.98 1.09
CA VAL A 233 -13.57 -6.38 1.17
C VAL A 233 -13.20 -5.65 -0.12
N LEU A 234 -13.43 -6.28 -1.28
CA LEU A 234 -13.09 -5.71 -2.59
C LEU A 234 -13.89 -4.44 -2.91
N LEU A 235 -15.20 -4.44 -2.61
CA LEU A 235 -16.05 -3.25 -2.70
C LEU A 235 -15.55 -2.14 -1.79
N GLY A 236 -15.19 -2.51 -0.55
CA GLY A 236 -14.57 -1.60 0.38
C GLY A 236 -13.34 -0.92 -0.17
N ARG A 237 -12.43 -1.74 -0.71
CA ARG A 237 -11.12 -1.31 -1.16
C ARG A 237 -11.15 -0.50 -2.44
N PHE A 238 -11.88 -0.96 -3.45
CA PHE A 238 -11.83 -0.37 -4.79
C PHE A 238 -12.93 0.64 -5.07
N VAL A 239 -13.97 0.69 -4.24
CA VAL A 239 -15.09 1.62 -4.44
C VAL A 239 -15.25 2.52 -3.24
N ILE A 240 -15.47 1.97 -2.05
CA ILE A 240 -15.89 2.77 -0.88
C ILE A 240 -14.74 3.64 -0.37
N SER A 241 -13.57 3.07 -0.08
CA SER A 241 -12.41 3.84 0.42
C SER A 241 -11.97 4.97 -0.52
N PRO A 242 -11.80 4.77 -1.83
CA PRO A 242 -11.51 5.88 -2.74
C PRO A 242 -12.65 6.88 -2.87
N LEU A 243 -13.91 6.43 -2.86
CA LEU A 243 -15.06 7.34 -2.88
C LEU A 243 -15.11 8.22 -1.62
N VAL A 244 -14.84 7.65 -0.45
CA VAL A 244 -14.75 8.38 0.82
C VAL A 244 -13.70 9.48 0.72
N LEU A 245 -12.47 9.15 0.27
CA LEU A 245 -11.45 10.19 0.11
C LEU A 245 -11.77 11.20 -0.99
N PHE A 246 -12.33 10.76 -2.11
CA PHE A 246 -12.76 11.65 -3.18
C PHE A 246 -13.75 12.69 -2.66
N LEU A 247 -14.82 12.26 -1.98
CA LEU A 247 -15.85 13.15 -1.42
C LEU A 247 -15.30 14.06 -0.32
N LEU A 248 -14.42 13.55 0.55
CA LEU A 248 -13.78 14.35 1.60
C LEU A 248 -12.87 15.44 1.04
N LEU A 249 -12.16 15.16 -0.06
CA LEU A 249 -11.15 16.05 -0.65
C LEU A 249 -11.72 17.01 -1.70
N LEU A 250 -12.89 16.72 -2.26
CA LEU A 250 -13.54 17.53 -3.30
C LEU A 250 -13.68 19.02 -2.88
N PRO A 251 -14.23 19.37 -1.70
CA PRO A 251 -14.41 20.77 -1.31
C PRO A 251 -13.13 21.46 -0.83
N ILE A 252 -12.04 20.73 -0.62
CA ILE A 252 -10.84 21.28 0.04
C ILE A 252 -9.86 21.84 -1.01
N PRO A 253 -9.34 23.07 -0.86
CA PRO A 253 -8.41 23.68 -1.80
C PRO A 253 -6.98 23.14 -1.63
N LEU A 254 -6.78 21.85 -1.90
CA LEU A 254 -5.48 21.18 -1.91
C LEU A 254 -4.95 21.04 -3.34
N SER A 255 -3.62 20.92 -3.49
CA SER A 255 -3.02 20.61 -4.79
C SER A 255 -3.61 19.32 -5.40
N SER A 256 -3.93 19.34 -6.69
CA SER A 256 -4.50 18.18 -7.39
C SER A 256 -3.59 16.94 -7.25
N LEU A 257 -2.27 17.12 -7.31
CA LEU A 257 -1.30 16.04 -7.11
C LEU A 257 -1.42 15.35 -5.73
N LEU A 258 -1.65 16.11 -4.67
CA LEU A 258 -1.90 15.54 -3.34
C LEU A 258 -3.22 14.76 -3.34
N LYS A 259 -4.33 15.35 -3.83
CA LYS A 259 -5.64 14.69 -3.86
C LYS A 259 -5.58 13.38 -4.64
N GLN A 260 -5.02 13.41 -5.84
CA GLN A 260 -4.84 12.26 -6.71
C GLN A 260 -3.98 11.18 -6.05
N THR A 261 -2.88 11.57 -5.39
CA THR A 261 -2.05 10.63 -4.62
C THR A 261 -2.87 9.93 -3.53
N LEU A 262 -3.57 10.68 -2.68
CA LEU A 262 -4.35 10.08 -1.57
C LEU A 262 -5.45 9.13 -2.07
N ILE A 263 -6.17 9.53 -3.13
CA ILE A 263 -7.24 8.72 -3.72
C ILE A 263 -6.68 7.43 -4.33
N VAL A 264 -5.62 7.50 -5.15
CA VAL A 264 -4.99 6.30 -5.73
C VAL A 264 -4.53 5.35 -4.64
N GLN A 265 -3.84 5.85 -3.61
CA GLN A 265 -3.34 5.01 -2.54
C GLN A 265 -4.48 4.29 -1.80
N SER A 266 -5.63 4.93 -1.63
CA SER A 266 -6.82 4.31 -1.03
C SER A 266 -7.52 3.25 -1.87
N ALA A 267 -7.16 3.11 -3.14
CA ALA A 267 -7.70 2.10 -4.05
C ALA A 267 -6.67 1.03 -4.42
N THR A 268 -5.55 0.97 -3.71
CA THR A 268 -4.54 -0.09 -3.88
C THR A 268 -5.00 -1.43 -3.32
N ALA A 269 -4.35 -2.54 -3.70
CA ALA A 269 -4.70 -3.87 -3.19
C ALA A 269 -4.50 -4.00 -1.67
N THR A 270 -5.03 -5.08 -1.08
CA THR A 270 -4.99 -5.31 0.37
C THR A 270 -3.57 -5.63 0.85
N PRO A 271 -3.23 -5.39 2.14
CA PRO A 271 -1.87 -5.53 2.63
C PRO A 271 -1.41 -7.00 2.65
N THR A 272 -0.24 -7.29 2.09
CA THR A 272 0.31 -8.66 2.01
C THR A 272 0.64 -9.28 3.36
N VAL A 273 0.66 -8.50 4.44
CA VAL A 273 0.91 -8.97 5.81
C VAL A 273 -0.34 -9.52 6.50
N THR A 274 -1.55 -9.31 5.96
CA THR A 274 -2.79 -9.76 6.61
C THR A 274 -2.90 -11.28 6.78
N PRO A 275 -2.41 -12.16 5.86
CA PRO A 275 -2.46 -13.60 6.08
C PRO A 275 -1.55 -14.07 7.22
N MET A 276 -0.37 -13.45 7.35
CA MET A 276 0.53 -13.70 8.48
C MET A 276 -0.13 -13.31 9.80
N LEU A 277 -0.77 -12.14 9.87
CA LEU A 277 -1.47 -11.69 11.08
C LEU A 277 -2.67 -12.57 11.41
N ALA A 278 -3.43 -13.03 10.39
CA ALA A 278 -4.52 -13.97 10.59
C ALA A 278 -4.00 -15.31 11.12
N ALA A 279 -2.86 -15.80 10.63
CA ALA A 279 -2.26 -17.03 11.12
C ALA A 279 -1.80 -16.91 12.57
N GLU A 280 -1.11 -15.82 12.93
CA GLU A 280 -0.70 -15.54 14.31
C GLU A 280 -1.91 -15.43 15.26
N ALA A 281 -3.04 -14.89 14.77
CA ALA A 281 -4.27 -14.71 15.55
C ALA A 281 -5.17 -15.95 15.62
N GLY A 282 -4.84 -17.06 14.93
CA GLY A 282 -5.76 -18.20 14.79
C GLY A 282 -7.04 -17.86 14.02
N GLY A 283 -6.97 -16.91 13.09
CA GLY A 283 -8.05 -16.50 12.19
C GLY A 283 -8.12 -17.31 10.90
N ASP A 284 -8.93 -16.84 9.95
CA ASP A 284 -9.08 -17.47 8.63
C ASP A 284 -7.95 -17.07 7.66
N VAL A 285 -6.88 -17.86 7.65
CA VAL A 285 -5.71 -17.64 6.78
C VAL A 285 -6.07 -17.75 5.30
N ASP A 286 -6.94 -18.70 4.94
CA ASP A 286 -7.37 -18.88 3.54
C ASP A 286 -8.12 -17.65 3.03
N PHE A 287 -9.00 -17.08 3.85
CA PHE A 287 -9.69 -15.84 3.54
C PHE A 287 -8.71 -14.68 3.37
N ALA A 288 -7.78 -14.50 4.30
CA ALA A 288 -6.78 -13.44 4.21
C ALA A 288 -5.95 -13.57 2.93
N THR A 289 -5.43 -14.77 2.64
CA THR A 289 -4.67 -15.08 1.42
C THR A 289 -5.49 -14.79 0.16
N ASN A 290 -6.76 -15.22 0.15
CA ASN A 290 -7.68 -14.99 -0.96
C ASN A 290 -7.90 -13.48 -1.21
N THR A 291 -8.13 -12.68 -0.17
CA THR A 291 -8.32 -11.23 -0.32
C THR A 291 -7.08 -10.52 -0.87
N VAL A 292 -5.88 -10.95 -0.48
CA VAL A 292 -4.61 -10.43 -1.04
C VAL A 292 -4.46 -10.81 -2.50
N ALA A 293 -4.66 -12.07 -2.84
CA ALA A 293 -4.55 -12.55 -4.22
C ALA A 293 -5.58 -11.90 -5.15
N THR A 294 -6.86 -11.95 -4.78
CA THR A 294 -7.97 -11.36 -5.56
C THR A 294 -7.81 -9.86 -5.76
N SER A 295 -7.48 -9.11 -4.70
CA SER A 295 -7.29 -7.67 -4.83
C SER A 295 -6.07 -7.32 -5.67
N THR A 296 -4.96 -8.06 -5.56
CA THR A 296 -3.76 -7.79 -6.38
C THR A 296 -4.05 -8.00 -7.86
N ILE A 297 -4.84 -9.03 -8.22
CA ILE A 297 -5.23 -9.29 -9.62
C ILE A 297 -6.22 -8.24 -10.11
N LEU A 298 -7.29 -7.99 -9.35
CA LEU A 298 -8.31 -7.01 -9.72
C LEU A 298 -7.74 -5.60 -9.83
N PHE A 299 -6.71 -5.28 -9.05
CA PHE A 299 -6.04 -4.00 -9.13
C PHE A 299 -5.50 -3.68 -10.53
N LEU A 300 -5.07 -4.70 -11.31
CA LEU A 300 -4.64 -4.51 -12.70
C LEU A 300 -5.74 -3.88 -13.58
N PHE A 301 -7.00 -4.18 -13.29
CA PHE A 301 -8.16 -3.63 -13.99
C PHE A 301 -8.67 -2.34 -13.34
N VAL A 302 -8.56 -2.23 -12.02
CA VAL A 302 -8.99 -1.03 -11.27
C VAL A 302 -8.11 0.17 -11.58
N VAL A 303 -6.80 -0.02 -11.79
CA VAL A 303 -5.86 1.07 -12.12
C VAL A 303 -6.30 1.90 -13.34
N PRO A 304 -6.60 1.31 -14.52
CA PRO A 304 -7.10 2.10 -15.66
C PRO A 304 -8.39 2.87 -15.36
N VAL A 305 -9.32 2.28 -14.60
CA VAL A 305 -10.58 2.94 -14.22
C VAL A 305 -10.31 4.13 -13.29
N LEU A 306 -9.48 3.94 -12.26
CA LEU A 306 -9.04 5.02 -11.37
C LEU A 306 -8.41 6.15 -12.17
N MET A 307 -7.59 5.82 -13.16
CA MET A 307 -6.91 6.82 -13.99
C MET A 307 -7.86 7.72 -14.76
N GLN A 308 -8.98 7.18 -15.23
CA GLN A 308 -10.01 7.98 -15.87
C GLN A 308 -10.74 8.86 -14.86
N LEU A 309 -11.04 8.32 -13.67
CA LEU A 309 -11.73 9.06 -12.61
C LEU A 309 -10.91 10.21 -12.03
N LEU A 310 -9.58 10.08 -11.99
CA LEU A 310 -8.70 11.15 -11.51
C LEU A 310 -8.68 12.39 -12.41
N GLN A 311 -9.16 12.30 -13.65
CA GLN A 311 -9.31 13.49 -14.52
C GLN A 311 -10.33 14.50 -13.96
N PHE A 312 -11.21 14.06 -13.06
CA PHE A 312 -12.24 14.88 -12.43
C PHE A 312 -11.81 15.48 -11.06
N VAL A 313 -10.54 15.31 -10.65
CA VAL A 313 -9.97 15.75 -9.35
C VAL A 313 -8.82 16.74 -9.51
#